data_AF-A0A955SJU4-F1
#
_entry.id   AF-A0A955SJU4-F1
#
_cell.length_a   1.000
_cell.length_b   1.000
_cell.length_c   1.000
_cell.angle_alpha   90.00
_cell.angle_beta   90.00
_cell.angle_gamma   90.00
#
_symmetry.space_group_name_H-M   'P 1'
#
loop_
_entity.id
_entity.type
_entity.pdbx_description
1 polymer ?
#
loop_
_entity_poly.entity_id
_entity_poly.type
_entity_poly.pdbx_seq_one_letter_code
_entity_poly.pdbx_strand_id
1 'polypeptide(L)' 'MLRILAIGVVYVMLGSCSTLDPAGTLPTATSVDLSRYNGMWYEIARLPMWGQRNCLRSTAEYRLLESGKVAVRNACTT' A
#
# COMPACT_ATOMS: atom_id res chain seq x y z
N MET A 1 -41.02 20.55 9.45
CA MET A 1 -39.78 21.35 9.40
C MET A 1 -38.60 20.65 10.07
N LEU A 2 -38.65 20.30 11.37
CA LEU A 2 -37.54 19.62 12.08
C LEU A 2 -37.14 18.26 11.49
N ARG A 3 -38.11 17.46 11.00
CA ARG A 3 -37.85 16.15 10.37
C ARG A 3 -37.13 16.25 9.01
N ILE A 4 -37.45 17.28 8.22
CA ILE A 4 -36.82 17.51 6.91
C ILE A 4 -35.38 17.98 7.13
N LEU A 5 -35.15 18.81 8.15
CA LEU A 5 -33.82 19.24 8.57
C LEU A 5 -32.95 18.05 9.02
N ALA A 6 -33.52 17.13 9.81
CA ALA A 6 -32.82 15.94 10.28
C ALA A 6 -32.41 15.00 9.12
N ILE A 7 -33.28 14.81 8.13
CA ILE A 7 -32.95 14.01 6.93
C ILE A 7 -31.84 14.68 6.11
N GLY A 8 -31.88 16.01 5.97
CA GLY A 8 -30.83 16.77 5.30
C GLY A 8 -29.46 16.61 5.97
N VAL A 9 -29.41 16.65 7.30
CA VAL A 9 -28.15 16.45 8.06
C VAL A 9 -27.59 15.04 7.90
N VAL A 10 -28.45 14.01 7.90
CA VAL A 10 -28.01 12.61 7.66
C VAL A 10 -27.40 12.45 6.27
N TYR A 11 -28.01 13.07 5.24
CA TYR A 11 -27.47 13.04 3.88
C TYR A 11 -26.10 13.72 3.76
N VAL A 12 -25.87 14.84 4.46
CA VAL A 12 -24.58 15.54 4.49
C VAL A 12 -23.51 14.70 5.20
N MET A 13 -23.86 14.01 6.29
CA MET A 13 -22.91 13.16 7.02
C MET A 13 -22.48 11.91 6.24
N LEU A 14 -23.37 11.35 5.40
CA LEU A 14 -23.08 10.16 4.59
C LEU A 14 -22.20 10.43 3.35
N GLY A 15 -22.08 11.69 2.90
CA GLY A 15 -21.26 12.05 1.72
C GLY A 15 -19.78 12.31 2.00
N SER A 16 -19.39 12.43 3.27
CA SER A 16 -18.08 12.95 3.70
C SER A 16 -16.89 11.98 3.55
N CYS A 17 -17.10 10.77 3.04
CA CYS A 17 -16.02 9.79 2.86
C CYS A 17 -15.44 9.76 1.43
N SER A 18 -15.91 10.64 0.54
CA SER A 18 -15.58 10.59 -0.90
C SER A 18 -14.41 11.50 -1.30
N THR A 19 -13.92 12.35 -0.40
CA THR A 19 -12.99 13.46 -0.71
C THR A 19 -11.59 13.29 -0.13
N LEU A 20 -11.29 12.13 0.45
CA LEU A 20 -9.92 11.78 0.82
C LEU A 20 -9.20 11.24 -0.42
N ASP A 21 -8.78 12.13 -1.32
CA ASP A 21 -7.69 11.84 -2.25
C ASP A 21 -6.40 11.81 -1.40
N PRO A 22 -5.86 10.63 -1.06
CA PRO A 22 -4.80 10.52 -0.07
C PRO A 22 -3.48 10.86 -0.72
N ALA A 23 -3.22 12.15 -0.95
CA ALA A 23 -2.20 12.68 -1.85
C ALA A 23 -2.42 12.19 -3.30
N GLY A 24 -2.35 13.08 -4.28
CA GLY A 24 -2.49 12.69 -5.69
C GLY A 24 -1.55 11.53 -6.07
N THR A 25 -1.79 10.90 -7.23
CA THR A 25 -0.99 9.77 -7.71
C THR A 25 0.51 10.04 -7.56
N LEU A 26 1.19 9.25 -6.73
CA LEU A 26 2.61 9.39 -6.53
C LEU A 26 3.35 9.10 -7.85
N PRO A 27 4.42 9.86 -8.16
CA PRO A 27 5.22 9.59 -9.34
C PRO A 27 5.82 8.17 -9.25
N THR A 28 5.76 7.44 -10.35
CA THR A 28 6.34 6.10 -10.49
C THR A 28 7.51 6.14 -11.47
N ALA A 29 8.35 5.10 -11.47
CA ALA A 29 9.40 4.96 -12.47
C ALA A 29 8.78 4.79 -13.87
N THR A 30 9.35 5.44 -14.88
CA THR A 30 8.84 5.38 -16.27
C THR A 30 8.84 3.96 -16.85
N SER A 31 9.82 3.14 -16.45
CA SER A 31 9.88 1.71 -16.78
C SER A 31 10.70 0.97 -15.72
N VAL A 32 10.51 -0.35 -15.63
CA VAL A 32 11.27 -1.24 -14.74
C VAL A 32 11.76 -2.44 -15.55
N ASP A 33 13.06 -2.70 -15.52
CA ASP A 33 13.65 -3.93 -16.04
C ASP A 33 13.50 -5.04 -14.99
N LEU A 34 12.53 -5.93 -15.19
CA LEU A 34 12.22 -7.00 -14.25
C LEU A 34 13.36 -8.01 -14.10
N SER A 35 14.20 -8.20 -15.12
CA SER A 35 15.35 -9.10 -15.04
C SER A 35 16.38 -8.59 -14.04
N ARG A 36 16.59 -7.27 -14.00
CA ARG A 36 17.48 -6.59 -13.05
C ARG A 36 16.87 -6.40 -11.67
N TYR A 37 15.55 -6.27 -11.60
CA TYR A 37 14.83 -6.08 -10.34
C TYR A 37 14.70 -7.40 -9.54
N ASN A 38 14.72 -8.53 -10.24
CA ASN A 38 14.66 -9.87 -9.68
C ASN A 38 15.81 -10.13 -8.69
N GLY A 39 15.50 -10.80 -7.59
CA GLY A 39 16.49 -11.17 -6.58
C GLY A 39 16.12 -10.70 -5.17
N MET A 40 17.13 -10.68 -4.29
CA MET A 40 16.99 -10.36 -2.88
C MET A 40 17.23 -8.88 -2.61
N TRP A 41 16.31 -8.27 -1.88
CA TRP A 41 16.43 -6.90 -1.39
C TRP A 41 16.43 -6.87 0.13
N TYR A 42 17.26 -6.01 0.69
CA TYR A 42 17.32 -5.76 2.13
C TYR A 42 16.52 -4.50 2.45
N GLU A 43 15.62 -4.61 3.42
CA GLU A 43 14.84 -3.47 3.86
C GLU A 43 15.69 -2.58 4.78
N ILE A 44 15.97 -1.36 4.32
CA ILE A 44 16.82 -0.41 5.07
C ILE A 44 15.98 0.41 6.06
N ALA A 45 14.77 0.80 5.66
CA ALA A 45 13.85 1.58 6.47
C ALA A 45 12.40 1.31 6.06
N ARG A 46 11.46 1.58 6.97
CA ARG A 46 10.02 1.41 6.75
C ARG A 46 9.20 2.38 7.58
N LEU A 47 7.97 2.58 7.15
CA LEU A 47 6.93 3.16 7.99
C LEU A 47 6.55 2.18 9.11
N PRO A 48 6.04 2.66 10.26
CA PRO A 48 5.67 1.81 11.39
C PRO A 48 4.42 0.97 11.05
N MET A 49 4.62 -0.16 10.39
CA MET A 49 3.56 -1.11 10.01
C MET A 49 3.39 -2.18 11.08
N TRP A 50 2.15 -2.41 11.51
CA TRP A 50 1.84 -3.37 12.58
C TRP A 50 2.29 -4.80 12.25
N GLY A 51 2.16 -5.23 10.98
CA GLY A 51 2.54 -6.57 10.52
C GLY A 51 4.04 -6.83 10.47
N GLN A 52 4.86 -5.81 10.74
CA GLN A 52 6.32 -5.89 10.75
C GLN A 52 6.94 -5.54 12.11
N ARG A 53 6.11 -5.50 13.17
CA ARG A 53 6.63 -5.32 14.53
C ARG A 53 7.53 -6.50 14.91
N ASN A 54 8.65 -6.21 15.58
CA ASN A 54 9.68 -7.19 15.98
C ASN A 54 10.26 -8.01 14.80
N CYS A 55 10.21 -7.49 13.58
CA CYS A 55 10.69 -8.16 12.38
C CYS A 55 12.05 -7.58 11.99
N LEU A 56 13.14 -8.10 12.57
CA LEU A 56 14.51 -7.64 12.33
C LEU A 56 15.11 -8.26 11.07
N ARG A 57 16.10 -7.59 10.46
CA ARG A 57 16.81 -8.07 9.26
C ARG A 57 15.84 -8.47 8.13
N SER A 58 14.87 -7.60 7.85
CA SER A 58 13.83 -7.88 6.85
C SER A 58 14.41 -7.93 5.43
N THR A 59 13.91 -8.88 4.65
CA THR A 59 14.25 -9.05 3.23
C THR A 59 13.00 -9.24 2.39
N ALA A 60 13.06 -8.78 1.14
CA ALA A 60 12.06 -9.06 0.11
C ALA A 60 12.73 -9.76 -1.07
N GLU A 61 12.24 -10.96 -1.41
CA GLU A 61 12.72 -11.69 -2.58
C GLU A 61 11.69 -11.59 -3.71
N TYR A 62 12.11 -11.01 -4.84
CA TYR A 62 11.30 -10.88 -6.05
C TYR A 62 11.71 -11.96 -7.05
N ARG A 63 10.72 -12.71 -7.55
CA ARG A 63 10.92 -13.72 -8.59
C ARG A 63 10.02 -13.48 -9.78
N LEU A 64 10.60 -13.33 -10.97
CA LEU A 64 9.85 -13.30 -12.23
C LEU A 64 9.34 -14.72 -12.55
N LEU A 65 8.03 -14.86 -12.74
CA LEU A 65 7.37 -16.10 -13.08
C LEU A 65 7.22 -16.23 -14.61
N GLU A 66 7.09 -17.46 -15.11
CA GLU A 66 6.82 -17.74 -16.53
C GLU A 66 5.53 -17.06 -17.03
N SER A 67 4.56 -16.85 -16.13
CA SER A 67 3.32 -16.11 -16.42
C SER A 67 3.52 -14.61 -16.66
N GLY A 68 4.74 -14.09 -16.52
CA GLY A 68 5.05 -12.66 -16.59
C GLY A 68 4.73 -11.88 -15.31
N LYS A 69 4.22 -12.56 -14.27
CA LYS A 69 3.98 -11.95 -12.94
C LYS A 69 5.23 -12.00 -12.07
N VAL A 70 5.28 -11.12 -11.06
CA VAL A 70 6.34 -11.14 -10.03
C VAL A 70 5.79 -11.73 -8.75
N ALA A 71 6.39 -12.82 -8.28
CA ALA A 71 6.18 -13.34 -6.93
C ALA A 71 7.01 -12.56 -5.92
N VAL A 72 6.44 -12.29 -4.75
CA VAL A 72 7.12 -11.57 -3.67
C VAL A 72 7.09 -12.44 -2.41
N ARG A 73 8.26 -12.67 -1.82
CA ARG A 73 8.39 -13.32 -0.51
C ARG A 73 9.10 -12.41 0.46
N ASN A 74 8.37 -11.96 1.48
CA ASN A 74 8.94 -11.21 2.59
C ASN A 74 9.34 -12.15 3.72
N ALA A 75 10.52 -11.93 4.31
CA ALA A 75 11.03 -12.70 5.43
C ALA A 75 11.77 -11.80 6.42
N CYS A 76 11.88 -12.25 7.67
CA CYS A 76 12.66 -11.59 8.71
C CYS A 76 12.96 -12.55 9.87
N THR A 77 13.77 -12.08 10.80
CA THR A 77 14.10 -12.75 12.06
C THR A 77 13.60 -11.90 13.22
N THR A 78 13.09 -12.50 14.29
CA THR A 78 12.72 -11.78 15.52
C THR A 78 13.89 -11.58 16.46
#